data_AF-A0A3D4Z1T8-F1
#
_entry.id   AF-A0A3D4Z1T8-F1
#
_cell.length_a   1.000
_cell.length_b   1.000
_cell.length_c   1.000
_cell.angle_alpha   90.00
_cell.angle_beta   90.00
_cell.angle_gamma   90.00
#
_symmetry.space_group_name_H-M   'P 1'
#
loop_
_entity.id
_entity.type
_entity.pdbx_description
1 polymer ?
#
loop_
_entity_poly.entity_id
_entity_poly.type
_entity_poly.pdbx_seq_one_letter_code
_entity_poly.pdbx_strand_id
1 'polypeptide(L)'
;MKKGKESKILFVLSFLLLAGCADDDCCFFDGTFIVPSDFLTIQEAVDFALPGETVLVQAGVYSPTTNGEFFPIFMKDGVNIEGEDPENTILDSQGGNYLLDLFNYDRGVILNLTLRGGNSFLGGAIYAESSSGILSNLYLIGNRAEEAGSAIYAVNSDGLTMNNLVVSGNASSISGSQIPAQVEADDSDLIFVNNVVADGDSDGVRINFGSAGVYENNIFYNNGFADFGVGLADTDEVTAARIQYNICFNNAEADFFLNGADQSAEQANDLPTDGLIFANFNAAPLFSDPFANLFTLQPGSPALNAGNPDPAFNNPDGSRNDIGAFGGPFAEPP
;
A
#
# COMPACT_ATOMS: atom_id res chain seq x y z
N MET A 1 5.01 39.22 7.08
CA MET A 1 3.82 38.74 6.34
C MET A 1 4.27 37.73 5.30
N LYS A 2 4.42 36.46 5.71
CA LYS A 2 4.65 35.34 4.81
C LYS A 2 3.27 34.78 4.45
N LYS A 3 2.93 34.75 3.17
CA LYS A 3 1.71 34.10 2.67
C LYS A 3 1.89 32.59 2.80
N GLY A 4 0.95 31.93 3.47
CA GLY A 4 0.90 30.48 3.58
C GLY A 4 0.71 29.84 2.21
N LYS A 5 1.45 28.76 1.96
CA LYS A 5 1.09 27.75 0.97
C LYS A 5 -0.04 26.95 1.60
N GLU A 6 -1.28 27.20 1.18
CA GLU A 6 -2.36 26.23 1.39
C GLU A 6 -2.09 25.05 0.46
N SER A 7 -1.75 23.90 1.02
CA SER A 7 -1.70 22.63 0.30
C SER A 7 -3.15 22.22 0.02
N LYS A 8 -3.54 22.25 -1.26
CA LYS A 8 -4.81 21.70 -1.71
C LYS A 8 -4.67 20.18 -1.77
N ILE A 9 -5.20 19.50 -0.76
CA ILE A 9 -5.46 18.06 -0.82
C ILE A 9 -6.51 17.86 -1.92
N LEU A 10 -6.07 17.24 -3.02
CA LEU A 10 -6.92 16.89 -4.15
C LEU A 10 -7.56 15.53 -3.84
N PHE A 11 -8.88 15.55 -3.65
CA PHE A 11 -9.70 14.34 -3.59
C PHE A 11 -9.56 13.56 -4.90
N VAL A 12 -9.15 12.29 -4.81
CA VAL A 12 -9.15 11.33 -5.91
C VAL A 12 -10.41 10.44 -5.77
N LEU A 13 -11.07 10.23 -6.92
CA LEU A 13 -12.17 9.30 -7.23
C LEU A 13 -13.60 9.65 -6.76
N SER A 14 -14.28 10.40 -7.62
CA SER A 14 -15.69 10.09 -7.94
C SER A 14 -15.79 9.84 -9.45
N PHE A 15 -15.82 8.57 -9.86
CA PHE A 15 -16.33 8.21 -11.18
C PHE A 15 -17.86 8.22 -11.11
N LEU A 16 -18.47 9.23 -11.73
CA LEU A 16 -19.85 9.14 -12.19
C LEU A 16 -19.95 9.83 -13.55
N LEU A 17 -20.27 9.04 -14.58
CA LEU A 17 -20.63 9.50 -15.93
C LEU A 17 -21.64 10.65 -15.88
N LEU A 18 -21.38 11.74 -16.62
CA LEU A 18 -22.27 12.24 -17.68
C LEU A 18 -21.73 13.49 -18.40
N ALA A 19 -21.56 13.31 -19.72
CA ALA A 19 -21.84 14.24 -20.83
C ALA A 19 -20.99 15.52 -21.01
N GLY A 20 -20.11 15.46 -22.02
CA GLY A 20 -20.26 16.23 -23.26
C GLY A 20 -19.56 17.58 -23.35
N CYS A 21 -18.44 17.62 -24.06
CA CYS A 21 -18.14 18.70 -25.01
C CYS A 21 -17.15 18.22 -26.07
N ALA A 22 -17.46 18.56 -27.33
CA ALA A 22 -16.68 18.28 -28.51
C ALA A 22 -15.39 19.10 -28.54
N ASP A 23 -14.28 18.44 -28.85
CA ASP A 23 -13.23 18.89 -29.77
C ASP A 23 -12.49 17.63 -30.26
N ASP A 24 -12.26 17.55 -31.57
CA ASP A 24 -11.72 16.39 -32.28
C ASP A 24 -10.30 16.00 -31.78
N ASP A 25 -10.06 14.69 -31.61
CA ASP A 25 -8.79 13.97 -31.26
C ASP A 25 -8.53 13.50 -29.80
N CYS A 26 -9.55 13.28 -28.98
CA CYS A 26 -9.41 12.41 -27.79
C CYS A 26 -10.56 11.41 -27.69
N CYS A 27 -10.56 10.39 -28.55
CA CYS A 27 -11.32 9.18 -28.28
C CYS A 27 -10.67 8.52 -27.06
N PHE A 28 -11.16 8.81 -25.85
CA PHE A 28 -10.95 7.89 -24.74
C PHE A 28 -11.59 6.57 -25.16
N PHE A 29 -10.76 5.59 -25.50
CA PHE A 29 -11.24 4.24 -25.67
C PHE A 29 -11.55 3.72 -24.26
N ASP A 30 -12.83 3.45 -24.01
CA ASP A 30 -13.31 2.75 -22.82
C ASP A 30 -13.32 1.25 -23.15
N GLY A 31 -12.14 0.74 -23.52
CA GLY A 31 -11.93 -0.67 -23.84
C GLY A 31 -11.82 -1.47 -22.55
N THR A 32 -12.55 -2.59 -22.48
CA THR A 32 -12.36 -3.59 -21.43
C THR A 32 -11.94 -4.90 -22.08
N PHE A 33 -10.83 -5.47 -21.62
CA PHE A 33 -10.31 -6.76 -22.08
C PHE A 33 -10.41 -7.77 -20.94
N ILE A 34 -11.16 -8.84 -21.16
CA ILE A 34 -11.47 -9.81 -20.11
C ILE A 34 -10.43 -10.94 -20.15
N VAL A 35 -9.79 -11.22 -19.03
CA VAL A 35 -8.86 -12.36 -18.88
C VAL A 35 -9.51 -13.42 -18.00
N PRO A 36 -9.68 -14.68 -18.45
CA PRO A 36 -9.04 -15.28 -19.61
C PRO A 36 -9.91 -15.35 -20.89
N SER A 37 -11.04 -14.64 -20.96
CA SER A 37 -12.01 -14.80 -22.06
C SER A 37 -11.51 -14.26 -23.41
N ASP A 38 -10.93 -13.06 -23.42
CA ASP A 38 -10.42 -12.38 -24.62
C ASP A 38 -8.94 -12.66 -24.85
N PHE A 39 -8.17 -12.77 -23.77
CA PHE A 39 -6.73 -13.08 -23.75
C PHE A 39 -6.47 -14.20 -22.75
N LEU A 40 -5.52 -15.09 -23.03
CA LEU A 40 -5.23 -16.19 -22.11
C LEU A 40 -4.47 -15.70 -20.86
N THR A 41 -3.61 -14.71 -21.04
CA THR A 41 -2.76 -14.14 -19.99
C THR A 41 -3.02 -12.64 -19.81
N ILE A 42 -2.71 -12.16 -18.61
CA ILE A 42 -2.82 -10.76 -18.22
C ILE A 42 -1.79 -9.94 -18.99
N GLN A 43 -0.55 -10.43 -19.15
CA GLN A 43 0.46 -9.71 -19.94
C GLN A 43 0.00 -9.50 -21.39
N GLU A 44 -0.64 -10.48 -22.04
CA GLU A 44 -1.15 -10.31 -23.40
C GLU A 44 -2.23 -9.20 -23.49
N ALA A 45 -3.13 -9.16 -22.50
CA ALA A 45 -4.15 -8.12 -22.43
C ALA A 45 -3.54 -6.73 -22.15
N VAL A 46 -2.57 -6.64 -21.24
CA VAL A 46 -1.83 -5.40 -20.95
C VAL A 46 -1.10 -4.94 -22.21
N ASP A 47 -0.40 -5.83 -22.92
CA ASP A 47 0.31 -5.51 -24.17
C ASP A 47 -0.64 -4.96 -25.24
N PHE A 48 -1.88 -5.43 -25.29
CA PHE A 48 -2.90 -4.96 -26.22
C PHE A 48 -3.52 -3.61 -25.83
N ALA A 49 -3.80 -3.41 -24.53
CA ALA A 49 -4.56 -2.26 -24.03
C ALA A 49 -3.89 -0.90 -24.27
N LEU A 50 -4.66 0.14 -24.54
CA LEU A 50 -4.20 1.52 -24.64
C LEU A 50 -4.34 2.24 -23.30
N PRO A 51 -3.62 3.35 -23.07
CA PRO A 51 -3.79 4.16 -21.87
C PRO A 51 -5.26 4.58 -21.70
N GLY A 52 -5.81 4.37 -20.50
CA GLY A 52 -7.20 4.59 -20.13
C GLY A 52 -8.09 3.34 -20.23
N GLU A 53 -7.64 2.28 -20.90
CA GLU A 53 -8.37 1.01 -21.01
C GLU A 53 -8.12 0.10 -19.80
N THR A 54 -9.03 -0.86 -19.60
CA THR A 54 -9.01 -1.74 -18.42
C THR A 54 -8.83 -3.20 -18.84
N VAL A 55 -7.89 -3.87 -18.18
CA VAL A 55 -7.78 -5.33 -18.19
C VAL A 55 -8.58 -5.85 -17.00
N LEU A 56 -9.74 -6.45 -17.27
CA LEU A 56 -10.62 -7.05 -16.26
C LEU A 56 -10.23 -8.51 -16.07
N VAL A 57 -9.72 -8.85 -14.90
CA VAL A 57 -9.20 -10.18 -14.56
C VAL A 57 -10.25 -10.93 -13.75
N GLN A 58 -10.84 -11.96 -14.36
CA GLN A 58 -11.86 -12.77 -13.68
C GLN A 58 -11.28 -13.53 -12.48
N ALA A 59 -12.15 -14.00 -11.60
CA ALA A 59 -11.73 -14.82 -10.46
C ALA A 59 -11.02 -16.10 -10.95
N GLY A 60 -9.85 -16.37 -10.41
CA GLY A 60 -8.98 -17.46 -10.83
C GLY A 60 -7.54 -17.31 -10.35
N VAL A 61 -6.75 -18.37 -10.53
CA VAL A 61 -5.30 -18.33 -10.31
C VAL A 61 -4.60 -18.19 -11.66
N TYR A 62 -3.76 -17.16 -11.78
CA TYR A 62 -2.96 -16.82 -12.95
C TYR A 62 -1.48 -17.05 -12.61
N SER A 63 -0.86 -18.01 -13.28
CA SER A 63 0.48 -18.48 -12.98
C SER A 63 1.12 -19.21 -14.16
N PRO A 64 2.45 -19.43 -14.15
CA PRO A 64 3.13 -20.17 -15.20
C PRO A 64 2.56 -21.57 -15.45
N THR A 65 1.99 -22.20 -14.42
CA THR A 65 1.46 -23.57 -14.50
C THR A 65 -0.04 -23.67 -14.76
N THR A 66 -0.81 -22.58 -14.58
CA THR A 66 -2.28 -22.59 -14.72
C THR A 66 -2.72 -22.11 -16.10
N ASN A 67 -2.28 -20.93 -16.51
CA ASN A 67 -2.59 -20.33 -17.82
C ASN A 67 -1.33 -19.97 -18.63
N GLY A 68 -0.14 -20.17 -18.06
CA GLY A 68 1.11 -19.78 -18.70
C GLY A 68 1.47 -18.31 -18.51
N GLU A 69 0.88 -17.64 -17.51
CA GLU A 69 1.26 -16.28 -17.12
C GLU A 69 2.76 -16.20 -16.86
N PHE A 70 3.39 -15.14 -17.34
CA PHE A 70 4.80 -14.87 -17.10
C PHE A 70 4.94 -13.67 -16.18
N PHE A 71 5.86 -13.76 -15.22
CA PHE A 71 6.12 -12.70 -14.26
C PHE A 71 7.55 -12.14 -14.40
N PRO A 72 7.74 -10.82 -14.25
CA PRO A 72 6.71 -9.84 -13.89
C PRO A 72 5.77 -9.50 -15.05
N ILE A 73 4.57 -9.03 -14.71
CA ILE A 73 3.71 -8.32 -15.64
C ILE A 73 4.25 -6.89 -15.76
N PHE A 74 4.66 -6.53 -16.96
CA PHE A 74 5.16 -5.20 -17.29
C PHE A 74 3.98 -4.28 -17.57
N MET A 75 3.72 -3.37 -16.63
CA MET A 75 2.63 -2.42 -16.76
C MET A 75 2.94 -1.33 -17.79
N LYS A 76 1.89 -0.87 -18.47
CA LYS A 76 1.97 0.30 -19.35
C LYS A 76 1.31 1.49 -18.69
N ASP A 77 1.95 2.66 -18.79
CA ASP A 77 1.41 3.95 -18.37
C ASP A 77 -0.06 4.12 -18.80
N GLY A 78 -0.91 4.43 -17.82
CA GLY A 78 -2.34 4.63 -17.97
C GLY A 78 -3.20 3.38 -18.18
N VAL A 79 -2.65 2.17 -18.29
CA VAL A 79 -3.46 0.94 -18.38
C VAL A 79 -3.91 0.50 -16.98
N ASN A 80 -5.20 0.18 -16.83
CA ASN A 80 -5.76 -0.30 -15.57
C ASN A 80 -5.79 -1.82 -15.51
N ILE A 81 -5.63 -2.38 -14.31
CA ILE A 81 -5.99 -3.77 -14.01
C ILE A 81 -7.02 -3.77 -12.89
N GLU A 82 -8.13 -4.47 -13.11
CA GLU A 82 -9.16 -4.68 -12.10
C GLU A 82 -9.42 -6.18 -11.98
N GLY A 83 -9.21 -6.74 -10.78
CA GLY A 83 -9.69 -8.08 -10.48
C GLY A 83 -11.18 -8.10 -10.15
N GLU A 84 -11.84 -9.19 -10.51
CA GLU A 84 -13.26 -9.42 -10.20
C GLU A 84 -13.51 -9.53 -8.69
N ASP A 85 -12.58 -10.15 -7.96
CA ASP A 85 -12.67 -10.36 -6.52
C ASP A 85 -11.26 -10.47 -5.92
N PRO A 86 -10.83 -9.57 -5.00
CA PRO A 86 -9.48 -9.60 -4.45
C PRO A 86 -9.10 -10.91 -3.76
N GLU A 87 -10.07 -11.63 -3.15
CA GLU A 87 -9.79 -12.90 -2.46
C GLU A 87 -9.60 -14.06 -3.44
N ASN A 88 -10.12 -13.94 -4.67
CA ASN A 88 -10.18 -15.04 -5.64
C ASN A 88 -9.50 -14.75 -6.97
N THR A 89 -9.09 -13.51 -7.26
CA THR A 89 -8.28 -13.12 -8.42
C THR A 89 -6.81 -13.07 -8.01
N ILE A 90 -6.11 -14.18 -8.22
CA ILE A 90 -4.79 -14.44 -7.64
C ILE A 90 -3.73 -14.49 -8.75
N LEU A 91 -2.74 -13.61 -8.67
CA LEU A 91 -1.50 -13.71 -9.42
C LEU A 91 -0.49 -14.44 -8.53
N ASP A 92 0.05 -15.56 -9.03
CA ASP A 92 0.94 -16.44 -8.27
C ASP A 92 2.21 -16.73 -9.06
N SER A 93 3.33 -16.15 -8.62
CA SER A 93 4.64 -16.34 -9.27
C SER A 93 5.29 -17.69 -8.94
N GLN A 94 4.75 -18.45 -7.97
CA GLN A 94 5.21 -19.80 -7.61
C GLN A 94 6.69 -19.89 -7.22
N GLY A 95 7.20 -18.86 -6.53
CA GLY A 95 8.61 -18.70 -6.16
C GLY A 95 9.47 -18.10 -7.27
N GLY A 96 8.86 -17.63 -8.36
CA GLY A 96 9.51 -16.91 -9.44
C GLY A 96 9.81 -15.45 -9.09
N ASN A 97 9.96 -14.60 -10.10
CA ASN A 97 10.29 -13.18 -9.93
C ASN A 97 9.14 -12.40 -9.24
N TYR A 98 9.31 -11.09 -9.03
CA TYR A 98 8.23 -10.19 -8.62
C TYR A 98 7.08 -10.19 -9.63
N LEU A 99 5.89 -9.80 -9.18
CA LEU A 99 4.66 -9.98 -9.95
C LEU A 99 4.35 -8.79 -10.85
N LEU A 100 4.53 -7.56 -10.37
CA LEU A 100 4.21 -6.35 -11.13
C LEU A 100 5.44 -5.45 -11.26
N ASP A 101 5.74 -5.06 -12.50
CA ASP A 101 6.74 -4.05 -12.83
C ASP A 101 6.03 -2.73 -13.17
N LEU A 102 6.26 -1.71 -12.34
CA LEU A 102 5.63 -0.39 -12.46
C LEU A 102 6.63 0.69 -12.95
N PHE A 103 7.61 0.32 -13.78
CA PHE A 103 8.55 1.29 -14.34
C PHE A 103 7.86 2.35 -15.23
N ASN A 104 7.93 3.63 -14.85
CA ASN A 104 7.20 4.73 -15.49
C ASN A 104 5.68 4.48 -15.60
N TYR A 105 5.12 3.78 -14.62
CA TYR A 105 3.68 3.55 -14.56
C TYR A 105 2.98 4.74 -13.92
N ASP A 106 2.45 5.64 -14.74
CA ASP A 106 1.69 6.80 -14.29
C ASP A 106 0.20 6.64 -14.62
N ARG A 107 -0.67 7.34 -13.87
CA ARG A 107 -2.11 7.52 -14.18
C ARG A 107 -2.98 6.26 -14.30
N GLY A 108 -2.41 5.07 -14.15
CA GLY A 108 -3.15 3.81 -14.13
C GLY A 108 -3.56 3.41 -12.72
N VAL A 109 -4.54 2.52 -12.65
CA VAL A 109 -5.07 1.96 -11.41
C VAL A 109 -4.94 0.44 -11.44
N ILE A 110 -4.42 -0.12 -10.35
CA ILE A 110 -4.37 -1.57 -10.11
C ILE A 110 -5.18 -1.85 -8.86
N LEU A 111 -6.26 -2.63 -9.01
CA LEU A 111 -7.13 -2.95 -7.89
C LEU A 111 -7.68 -4.39 -7.89
N ASN A 112 -8.10 -4.82 -6.70
CA ASN A 112 -8.84 -6.06 -6.45
C ASN A 112 -8.06 -7.35 -6.81
N LEU A 113 -6.78 -7.44 -6.41
CA LEU A 113 -5.95 -8.62 -6.69
C LEU A 113 -5.29 -9.17 -5.44
N THR A 114 -5.00 -10.47 -5.45
CA THR A 114 -4.00 -11.07 -4.58
C THR A 114 -2.70 -11.30 -5.36
N LEU A 115 -1.57 -10.80 -4.85
CA LEU A 115 -0.22 -10.99 -5.37
C LEU A 115 0.60 -11.84 -4.40
N ARG A 116 1.05 -13.02 -4.84
CA ARG A 116 1.79 -13.93 -3.96
C ARG A 116 2.90 -14.72 -4.63
N GLY A 117 3.77 -15.26 -3.78
CA GLY A 117 4.80 -16.21 -4.17
C GLY A 117 5.88 -15.59 -5.05
N GLY A 118 6.01 -14.26 -5.09
CA GLY A 118 7.14 -13.62 -5.73
C GLY A 118 8.39 -13.69 -4.84
N ASN A 119 9.54 -13.79 -5.49
CA ASN A 119 10.86 -13.88 -4.86
C ASN A 119 11.89 -13.20 -5.76
N SER A 120 12.29 -11.98 -5.41
CA SER A 120 13.20 -11.19 -6.24
C SER A 120 14.34 -10.55 -5.45
N PHE A 121 15.16 -9.78 -6.14
CA PHE A 121 16.20 -8.97 -5.51
C PHE A 121 15.59 -7.73 -4.83
N LEU A 122 14.68 -7.05 -5.52
CA LEU A 122 13.96 -5.86 -5.04
C LEU A 122 12.46 -6.05 -5.29
N GLY A 123 11.63 -5.71 -4.31
CA GLY A 123 10.17 -5.68 -4.47
C GLY A 123 9.60 -7.07 -4.70
N GLY A 124 9.45 -7.89 -3.68
CA GLY A 124 9.06 -9.30 -3.86
C GLY A 124 7.72 -9.51 -4.58
N ALA A 125 6.78 -8.59 -4.44
CA ALA A 125 5.51 -8.58 -5.18
C ALA A 125 5.48 -7.47 -6.24
N ILE A 126 5.85 -6.25 -5.86
CA ILE A 126 5.79 -5.07 -6.73
C ILE A 126 7.15 -4.36 -6.72
N TYR A 127 7.69 -4.13 -7.91
CA TYR A 127 8.79 -3.21 -8.15
C TYR A 127 8.24 -1.94 -8.80
N ALA A 128 8.39 -0.79 -8.14
CA ALA A 128 7.94 0.50 -8.65
C ALA A 128 9.11 1.47 -8.79
N GLU A 129 9.27 2.02 -10.00
CA GLU A 129 10.31 2.99 -10.29
C GLU A 129 9.74 4.11 -11.16
N SER A 130 9.93 5.36 -10.72
CA SER A 130 9.37 6.54 -11.42
C SER A 130 7.87 6.42 -11.66
N SER A 131 7.12 5.94 -10.65
CA SER A 131 5.68 5.66 -10.77
C SER A 131 4.85 6.61 -9.90
N SER A 132 3.70 7.03 -10.43
CA SER A 132 2.69 7.81 -9.71
C SER A 132 1.27 7.21 -9.82
N GLY A 133 1.19 5.89 -10.06
CA GLY A 133 -0.07 5.16 -10.18
C GLY A 133 -0.86 5.03 -8.87
N ILE A 134 -1.98 4.29 -8.93
CA ILE A 134 -2.81 3.97 -7.77
C ILE A 134 -2.86 2.45 -7.58
N LEU A 135 -2.51 2.00 -6.38
CA LEU A 135 -2.63 0.63 -5.93
C LEU A 135 -3.70 0.57 -4.84
N SER A 136 -4.78 -0.16 -5.07
CA SER A 136 -5.94 -0.17 -4.17
C SER A 136 -6.53 -1.56 -3.95
N ASN A 137 -6.92 -1.90 -2.72
CA ASN A 137 -7.58 -3.18 -2.44
C ASN A 137 -6.78 -4.40 -2.94
N LEU A 138 -5.50 -4.46 -2.55
CA LEU A 138 -4.60 -5.55 -2.94
C LEU A 138 -4.13 -6.33 -1.71
N TYR A 139 -3.97 -7.63 -1.90
CA TYR A 139 -3.39 -8.54 -0.92
C TYR A 139 -1.99 -8.95 -1.39
N LEU A 140 -0.95 -8.50 -0.70
CA LEU A 140 0.44 -8.85 -1.01
C LEU A 140 0.93 -9.82 0.05
N ILE A 141 0.90 -11.11 -0.26
CA ILE A 141 1.02 -12.18 0.73
C ILE A 141 2.17 -13.13 0.42
N GLY A 142 3.04 -13.35 1.41
CA GLY A 142 4.06 -14.40 1.33
C GLY A 142 5.09 -14.20 0.21
N ASN A 143 5.37 -12.95 -0.14
CA ASN A 143 6.41 -12.58 -1.10
C ASN A 143 7.76 -12.39 -0.40
N ARG A 144 8.84 -12.43 -1.19
CA ARG A 144 10.20 -12.37 -0.68
C ARG A 144 11.09 -11.45 -1.50
N ALA A 145 12.02 -10.78 -0.82
CA ALA A 145 13.11 -10.05 -1.47
C ALA A 145 14.46 -10.33 -0.81
N GLU A 146 15.55 -10.21 -1.58
CA GLU A 146 16.92 -10.31 -1.07
C GLU A 146 17.41 -8.99 -0.46
N GLU A 147 17.13 -7.85 -1.08
CA GLU A 147 17.78 -6.57 -0.75
C GLU A 147 16.82 -5.55 -0.14
N ALA A 148 15.71 -5.24 -0.80
CA ALA A 148 14.76 -4.22 -0.34
C ALA A 148 13.31 -4.54 -0.71
N GLY A 149 12.38 -4.20 0.18
CA GLY A 149 10.94 -4.32 -0.04
C GLY A 149 10.49 -5.76 -0.30
N SER A 150 10.34 -6.58 0.75
CA SER A 150 9.93 -7.98 0.58
C SER A 150 8.55 -8.15 -0.06
N ALA A 151 7.70 -7.12 0.03
CA ALA A 151 6.48 -7.01 -0.76
C ALA A 151 6.59 -5.91 -1.83
N ILE A 152 6.90 -4.68 -1.42
CA ILE A 152 6.91 -3.51 -2.31
C ILE A 152 8.25 -2.78 -2.16
N TYR A 153 8.92 -2.54 -3.28
CA TYR A 153 10.03 -1.59 -3.35
C TYR A 153 9.65 -0.46 -4.30
N ALA A 154 9.66 0.77 -3.79
CA ALA A 154 9.36 1.97 -4.54
C ALA A 154 10.57 2.91 -4.55
N VAL A 155 11.00 3.33 -5.75
CA VAL A 155 12.14 4.24 -5.93
C VAL A 155 11.80 5.37 -6.89
N ASN A 156 12.18 6.61 -6.59
CA ASN A 156 11.84 7.81 -7.38
C ASN A 156 10.32 7.93 -7.70
N SER A 157 9.44 7.44 -6.84
CA SER A 157 8.02 7.20 -7.14
C SER A 157 7.10 8.18 -6.40
N ASP A 158 7.35 9.47 -6.60
CA ASP A 158 6.58 10.55 -5.99
C ASP A 158 5.11 10.50 -6.41
N GLY A 159 4.21 10.48 -5.41
CA GLY A 159 2.76 10.46 -5.64
C GLY A 159 2.15 9.09 -5.90
N LEU A 160 2.94 8.01 -5.89
CA LEU A 160 2.40 6.65 -5.88
C LEU A 160 1.46 6.47 -4.68
N THR A 161 0.19 6.22 -4.98
CA THR A 161 -0.86 6.11 -3.97
C THR A 161 -1.15 4.65 -3.66
N MET A 162 -1.14 4.31 -2.38
CA MET A 162 -1.38 2.97 -1.86
C MET A 162 -2.45 3.04 -0.78
N ASN A 163 -3.58 2.41 -1.04
CA ASN A 163 -4.68 2.40 -0.10
C ASN A 163 -5.39 1.05 0.00
N ASN A 164 -5.87 0.72 1.20
CA ASN A 164 -6.56 -0.55 1.44
C ASN A 164 -5.72 -1.76 0.99
N LEU A 165 -4.42 -1.72 1.26
CA LEU A 165 -3.52 -2.85 1.01
C LEU A 165 -3.44 -3.73 2.25
N VAL A 166 -3.38 -5.04 2.05
CA VAL A 166 -3.03 -6.03 3.08
C VAL A 166 -1.68 -6.63 2.69
N VAL A 167 -0.62 -6.14 3.33
CA VAL A 167 0.76 -6.61 3.15
C VAL A 167 1.10 -7.52 4.32
N SER A 168 1.08 -8.84 4.11
CA SER A 168 1.23 -9.80 5.23
C SER A 168 2.15 -10.98 4.93
N GLY A 169 2.99 -11.33 5.91
CA GLY A 169 3.85 -12.50 5.84
C GLY A 169 4.94 -12.41 4.77
N ASN A 170 5.30 -11.20 4.33
CA ASN A 170 6.38 -11.00 3.37
C ASN A 170 7.71 -10.93 4.13
N ALA A 171 8.74 -11.54 3.55
CA ALA A 171 9.94 -11.89 4.30
C ALA A 171 11.22 -11.77 3.48
N SER A 172 12.36 -11.68 4.14
CA SER A 172 13.64 -11.81 3.45
C SER A 172 13.81 -13.22 2.86
N SER A 173 14.50 -13.30 1.72
CA SER A 173 14.99 -14.57 1.17
C SER A 173 16.38 -14.95 1.70
N ILE A 174 17.07 -14.03 2.38
CA ILE A 174 18.39 -14.23 2.97
C ILE A 174 18.33 -14.19 4.50
N SER A 175 19.36 -14.74 5.16
CA SER A 175 19.56 -14.55 6.60
C SER A 175 20.70 -13.56 6.83
N GLY A 176 20.55 -12.62 7.76
CA GLY A 176 21.60 -11.64 8.04
C GLY A 176 21.07 -10.34 8.63
N SER A 177 21.91 -9.30 8.60
CA SER A 177 21.62 -7.97 9.17
C SER A 177 20.99 -6.97 8.19
N GLN A 178 20.98 -7.29 6.89
CA GLN A 178 20.26 -6.52 5.87
C GLN A 178 18.97 -7.26 5.57
N ILE A 179 17.95 -7.00 6.40
CA ILE A 179 16.63 -7.60 6.22
C ILE A 179 15.75 -6.52 5.58
N PRO A 180 15.23 -6.73 4.37
CA PRO A 180 14.32 -5.79 3.71
C PRO A 180 13.07 -5.59 4.56
N ALA A 181 12.58 -4.36 4.67
CA ALA A 181 11.24 -4.12 5.20
C ALA A 181 10.18 -4.72 4.27
N GLN A 182 8.93 -4.88 4.73
CA GLN A 182 7.87 -5.33 3.82
C GLN A 182 7.61 -4.31 2.71
N VAL A 183 7.62 -3.01 3.04
CA VAL A 183 7.50 -1.91 2.10
C VAL A 183 8.67 -0.95 2.28
N GLU A 184 9.37 -0.62 1.19
CA GLU A 184 10.47 0.34 1.20
C GLU A 184 10.26 1.47 0.19
N ALA A 185 10.52 2.69 0.64
CA ALA A 185 10.42 3.92 -0.14
C ALA A 185 11.79 4.62 -0.19
N ASP A 186 12.39 4.68 -1.38
CA ASP A 186 13.69 5.30 -1.64
C ASP A 186 13.50 6.52 -2.54
N ASP A 187 13.90 7.71 -2.07
CA ASP A 187 13.70 8.98 -2.80
C ASP A 187 12.26 9.10 -3.34
N SER A 188 11.26 8.77 -2.50
CA SER A 188 9.86 8.60 -2.90
C SER A 188 8.86 9.18 -1.91
N ASP A 189 8.12 10.19 -2.34
CA ASP A 189 6.99 10.77 -1.61
C ASP A 189 5.70 9.95 -1.82
N LEU A 190 5.62 8.78 -1.18
CA LEU A 190 4.44 7.90 -1.23
C LEU A 190 3.21 8.52 -0.55
N ILE A 191 2.01 8.13 -1.01
CA ILE A 191 0.75 8.35 -0.28
C ILE A 191 0.26 6.98 0.21
N PHE A 192 0.65 6.63 1.44
CA PHE A 192 0.39 5.33 2.06
C PHE A 192 -0.67 5.45 3.16
N VAL A 193 -1.93 5.17 2.81
CA VAL A 193 -3.07 5.42 3.70
C VAL A 193 -4.00 4.23 3.83
N ASN A 194 -4.56 4.00 5.00
CA ASN A 194 -5.53 2.94 5.24
C ASN A 194 -5.03 1.52 4.89
N ASN A 195 -3.76 1.23 5.17
CA ASN A 195 -3.15 -0.07 4.86
C ASN A 195 -2.89 -0.88 6.12
N VAL A 196 -2.85 -2.20 5.95
CA VAL A 196 -2.39 -3.17 6.96
C VAL A 196 -1.05 -3.73 6.50
N VAL A 197 -0.03 -3.62 7.36
CA VAL A 197 1.28 -4.26 7.16
C VAL A 197 1.60 -5.10 8.39
N ALA A 198 1.61 -6.42 8.22
CA ALA A 198 1.65 -7.33 9.34
C ALA A 198 2.51 -8.58 9.13
N ASP A 199 2.94 -9.18 10.23
CA ASP A 199 3.57 -10.52 10.26
C ASP A 199 4.80 -10.68 9.36
N GLY A 200 5.48 -9.57 9.04
CA GLY A 200 6.77 -9.58 8.34
C GLY A 200 7.92 -9.98 9.26
N ASP A 201 9.03 -10.44 8.70
CA ASP A 201 10.23 -10.84 9.47
C ASP A 201 11.19 -9.68 9.79
N SER A 202 10.76 -8.44 9.53
CA SER A 202 11.57 -7.21 9.57
C SER A 202 10.69 -5.99 9.89
N ASP A 203 11.14 -4.78 9.53
CA ASP A 203 10.30 -3.58 9.62
C ASP A 203 9.03 -3.74 8.75
N GLY A 204 7.91 -3.19 9.23
CA GLY A 204 6.71 -3.10 8.40
C GLY A 204 6.95 -2.20 7.19
N VAL A 205 7.26 -0.92 7.46
CA VAL A 205 7.60 0.07 6.43
C VAL A 205 8.94 0.71 6.75
N ARG A 206 9.76 0.95 5.73
CA ARG A 206 10.96 1.78 5.83
C ARG A 206 10.90 2.94 4.85
N ILE A 207 11.05 4.14 5.40
CA ILE A 207 11.18 5.41 4.70
C ILE A 207 12.68 5.72 4.64
N ASN A 208 13.27 5.56 3.46
CA ASN A 208 14.69 5.80 3.24
C ASN A 208 14.96 7.25 2.83
N PHE A 209 16.21 7.67 3.03
CA PHE A 209 16.70 9.03 2.82
C PHE A 209 16.14 9.68 1.55
N GLY A 210 15.62 10.90 1.69
CA GLY A 210 15.08 11.68 0.58
C GLY A 210 13.56 11.57 0.41
N SER A 211 12.89 10.74 1.23
CA SER A 211 11.44 10.53 1.17
C SER A 211 10.71 11.37 2.23
N ALA A 212 9.61 12.03 1.85
CA ALA A 212 8.79 12.91 2.70
C ALA A 212 7.28 12.65 2.53
N GLY A 213 6.92 11.40 2.22
CA GLY A 213 5.55 10.97 1.94
C GLY A 213 4.56 11.09 3.11
N VAL A 214 3.33 10.62 2.86
CA VAL A 214 2.20 10.59 3.79
C VAL A 214 1.95 9.16 4.23
N TYR A 215 1.97 8.92 5.53
CA TYR A 215 1.73 7.62 6.16
C TYR A 215 0.65 7.79 7.22
N GLU A 216 -0.62 7.63 6.81
CA GLU A 216 -1.76 7.95 7.66
C GLU A 216 -2.75 6.80 7.80
N ASN A 217 -3.27 6.63 9.01
CA ASN A 217 -4.37 5.72 9.29
C ASN A 217 -4.06 4.26 8.92
N ASN A 218 -2.80 3.83 9.07
CA ASN A 218 -2.35 2.47 8.80
C ASN A 218 -2.32 1.62 10.07
N ILE A 219 -2.20 0.31 9.90
CA ILE A 219 -1.94 -0.66 10.96
C ILE A 219 -0.62 -1.36 10.66
N PHE A 220 0.34 -1.25 11.57
CA PHE A 220 1.63 -1.94 11.56
C PHE A 220 1.67 -2.93 12.73
N TYR A 221 1.48 -4.22 12.46
CA TYR A 221 1.26 -5.23 13.50
C TYR A 221 2.20 -6.43 13.40
N ASN A 222 2.82 -6.81 14.52
CA ASN A 222 3.61 -8.04 14.61
C ASN A 222 4.70 -8.15 13.52
N ASN A 223 5.30 -7.02 13.16
CA ASN A 223 6.45 -6.99 12.27
C ASN A 223 7.72 -7.22 13.07
N GLY A 224 8.64 -7.99 12.50
CA GLY A 224 9.97 -8.23 13.03
C GLY A 224 10.21 -9.67 13.45
N PHE A 225 11.48 -10.03 13.60
CA PHE A 225 11.93 -11.34 14.06
C PHE A 225 13.09 -11.21 15.03
N ALA A 226 13.06 -12.01 16.11
CA ALA A 226 14.13 -12.13 17.10
C ALA A 226 14.62 -10.77 17.65
N ASP A 227 13.67 -9.94 18.07
CA ASP A 227 13.90 -8.60 18.65
C ASP A 227 14.44 -7.55 17.66
N PHE A 228 14.32 -7.80 16.35
CA PHE A 228 14.59 -6.82 15.29
C PHE A 228 13.30 -6.49 14.55
N GLY A 229 13.08 -5.21 14.26
CA GLY A 229 12.00 -4.77 13.38
C GLY A 229 10.97 -3.90 14.08
N VAL A 230 10.66 -2.76 13.46
CA VAL A 230 9.68 -1.80 13.95
C VAL A 230 8.42 -1.79 13.08
N GLY A 231 7.36 -1.14 13.55
CA GLY A 231 6.17 -0.92 12.71
C GLY A 231 6.49 -0.05 11.49
N LEU A 232 7.10 1.11 11.74
CA LEU A 232 7.54 2.04 10.70
C LEU A 232 8.88 2.68 11.08
N ALA A 233 9.87 2.58 10.20
CA ALA A 233 11.17 3.22 10.33
C ALA A 233 11.28 4.40 9.37
N ASP A 234 11.69 5.56 9.86
CA ASP A 234 12.22 6.65 9.05
C ASP A 234 13.72 6.77 9.33
N THR A 235 14.53 6.56 8.29
CA THR A 235 15.98 6.52 8.41
C THR A 235 16.63 7.90 8.36
N ASP A 236 15.86 8.95 8.05
CA ASP A 236 16.34 10.33 8.13
C ASP A 236 16.58 10.76 9.58
N GLU A 237 17.65 11.53 9.81
CA GLU A 237 17.95 12.09 11.14
C GLU A 237 16.86 13.07 11.63
N VAL A 238 16.14 13.67 10.68
CA VAL A 238 14.98 14.53 10.93
C VAL A 238 13.92 14.19 9.89
N THR A 239 12.87 13.52 10.35
CA THR A 239 11.73 13.15 9.50
C THR A 239 11.07 14.37 8.82
N ALA A 240 10.84 14.26 7.52
CA ALA A 240 10.00 15.17 6.75
C ALA A 240 8.63 14.53 6.40
N ALA A 241 8.45 13.25 6.69
CA ALA A 241 7.24 12.51 6.40
C ALA A 241 6.10 12.87 7.36
N ARG A 242 4.87 12.80 6.84
CA ARG A 242 3.66 13.01 7.64
C ARG A 242 3.18 11.67 8.19
N ILE A 243 3.33 11.44 9.50
CA ILE A 243 3.06 10.14 10.15
C ILE A 243 2.01 10.33 11.24
N GLN A 244 0.74 10.03 10.92
CA GLN A 244 -0.39 10.39 11.78
C GLN A 244 -1.45 9.31 11.84
N TYR A 245 -2.11 9.19 13.00
CA TYR A 245 -3.25 8.28 13.18
C TYR A 245 -2.96 6.81 12.86
N ASN A 246 -1.70 6.37 12.93
CA ASN A 246 -1.35 4.97 12.71
C ASN A 246 -1.49 4.17 14.01
N ILE A 247 -1.77 2.87 13.87
CA ILE A 247 -1.65 1.89 14.95
C ILE A 247 -0.37 1.10 14.70
N CYS A 248 0.65 1.31 15.54
CA CYS A 248 1.79 0.39 15.64
C CYS A 248 1.59 -0.46 16.88
N PHE A 249 1.60 -1.79 16.75
CA PHE A 249 1.34 -2.65 17.90
C PHE A 249 1.99 -4.03 17.77
N ASN A 250 2.58 -4.52 18.86
CA ASN A 250 3.19 -5.85 18.95
C ASN A 250 4.33 -6.09 17.93
N ASN A 251 4.99 -5.04 17.43
CA ASN A 251 6.21 -5.18 16.63
C ASN A 251 7.39 -5.59 17.53
N ALA A 252 8.39 -6.27 16.97
CA ALA A 252 9.42 -6.97 17.73
C ALA A 252 10.31 -6.02 18.55
N GLU A 253 10.72 -4.88 17.98
CA GLU A 253 11.66 -3.94 18.60
C GLU A 253 10.94 -2.71 19.15
N ALA A 254 10.20 -1.99 18.31
CA ALA A 254 9.48 -0.78 18.69
C ALA A 254 8.29 -0.47 17.77
N ASP A 255 7.47 0.50 18.17
CA ASP A 255 6.39 1.00 17.31
C ASP A 255 6.96 1.74 16.10
N PHE A 256 7.95 2.59 16.35
CA PHE A 256 8.61 3.42 15.35
C PHE A 256 10.13 3.48 15.55
N PHE A 257 10.88 3.66 14.47
CA PHE A 257 12.25 4.18 14.52
C PHE A 257 12.24 5.55 13.87
N LEU A 258 12.47 6.62 14.65
CA LEU A 258 12.34 8.01 14.18
C LEU A 258 13.48 8.86 14.76
N ASN A 259 14.03 9.76 13.94
CA ASN A 259 15.11 10.67 14.32
C ASN A 259 16.30 9.94 15.00
N GLY A 260 16.64 8.76 14.47
CA GLY A 260 17.77 7.94 14.92
C GLY A 260 17.56 7.16 16.22
N ALA A 261 16.32 6.97 16.68
CA ALA A 261 16.03 6.18 17.88
C ALA A 261 14.67 5.48 17.83
N ASP A 262 14.58 4.35 18.53
CA ASP A 262 13.32 3.64 18.79
C ASP A 262 12.37 4.49 19.62
N GLN A 263 11.11 4.53 19.22
CA GLN A 263 10.03 5.26 19.86
C GLN A 263 8.79 4.37 20.01
N SER A 264 8.13 4.46 21.16
CA SER A 264 6.71 4.13 21.26
C SER A 264 5.87 5.20 20.56
N ALA A 265 4.60 4.89 20.27
CA ALA A 265 3.68 5.87 19.71
C ALA A 265 3.52 7.15 20.57
N GLU A 266 3.57 7.04 21.90
CA GLU A 266 3.52 8.20 22.80
C GLU A 266 4.75 9.10 22.60
N GLN A 267 5.96 8.52 22.59
CA GLN A 267 7.18 9.29 22.41
C GLN A 267 7.26 9.90 21.00
N ALA A 268 6.82 9.17 19.97
CA ALA A 268 6.75 9.69 18.60
C ALA A 268 5.85 10.93 18.50
N ASN A 269 4.69 10.91 19.17
CA ASN A 269 3.76 12.05 19.20
C ASN A 269 4.32 13.28 19.94
N ASP A 270 5.27 13.08 20.86
CA ASP A 270 5.92 14.15 21.62
C ASP A 270 7.14 14.76 20.89
N LEU A 271 7.54 14.22 19.74
CA LEU A 271 8.66 14.74 18.96
C LEU A 271 8.35 16.16 18.43
N PRO A 272 9.32 17.10 18.46
CA PRO A 272 9.14 18.46 17.99
C PRO A 272 9.21 18.55 16.45
N THR A 273 8.22 17.98 15.77
CA THR A 273 8.18 17.81 14.30
C THR A 273 7.32 18.86 13.57
N ASP A 274 7.02 19.99 14.22
CA ASP A 274 6.15 21.04 13.67
C ASP A 274 4.77 20.53 13.18
N GLY A 275 4.26 19.46 13.79
CA GLY A 275 2.96 18.87 13.48
C GLY A 275 2.97 17.84 12.33
N LEU A 276 4.14 17.36 11.92
CA LEU A 276 4.23 16.24 10.96
C LEU A 276 3.87 14.91 11.60
N ILE A 277 4.30 14.67 12.84
CA ILE A 277 4.05 13.44 13.60
C ILE A 277 3.18 13.75 14.81
N PHE A 278 1.96 13.20 14.83
CA PHE A 278 1.06 13.28 15.98
C PHE A 278 -0.10 12.28 15.88
N ALA A 279 -0.81 12.09 16.99
CA ALA A 279 -2.01 11.25 17.09
C ALA A 279 -1.82 9.79 16.63
N ASN A 280 -0.59 9.27 16.60
CA ASN A 280 -0.37 7.84 16.48
C ASN A 280 -0.84 7.15 17.75
N PHE A 281 -1.51 6.01 17.60
CA PHE A 281 -2.28 5.39 18.66
C PHE A 281 -1.36 4.69 19.68
N ASN A 282 -1.49 5.04 20.96
CA ASN A 282 -0.58 4.62 22.03
C ASN A 282 -1.24 3.72 23.09
N ALA A 283 -2.30 3.00 22.71
CA ALA A 283 -3.02 2.09 23.60
C ALA A 283 -3.23 0.72 22.91
N ALA A 284 -3.82 -0.23 23.63
CA ALA A 284 -4.19 -1.52 23.04
C ALA A 284 -5.36 -1.35 22.06
N PRO A 285 -5.23 -1.78 20.79
CA PRO A 285 -6.25 -1.54 19.76
C PRO A 285 -7.46 -2.49 19.87
N LEU A 286 -7.33 -3.61 20.57
CA LEU A 286 -8.40 -4.62 20.72
C LEU A 286 -8.93 -5.11 19.36
N PHE A 287 -8.05 -5.65 18.51
CA PHE A 287 -8.44 -6.27 17.24
C PHE A 287 -9.28 -7.53 17.44
N SER A 288 -10.15 -7.84 16.48
CA SER A 288 -11.04 -9.01 16.49
C SER A 288 -10.26 -10.33 16.50
N ASP A 289 -9.43 -10.58 15.48
CA ASP A 289 -8.53 -11.74 15.41
C ASP A 289 -7.32 -11.43 14.49
N PRO A 290 -6.30 -10.74 15.01
CA PRO A 290 -5.18 -10.28 14.19
C PRO A 290 -4.33 -11.44 13.63
N PHE A 291 -4.32 -12.61 14.26
CA PHE A 291 -3.59 -13.79 13.74
C PHE A 291 -4.27 -14.44 12.54
N ALA A 292 -5.55 -14.11 12.30
CA ALA A 292 -6.28 -14.47 11.10
C ALA A 292 -6.33 -13.33 10.08
N ASN A 293 -5.47 -12.31 10.21
CA ASN A 293 -5.52 -11.06 9.45
C ASN A 293 -6.86 -10.28 9.59
N LEU A 294 -7.61 -10.49 10.68
CA LEU A 294 -8.86 -9.78 10.97
C LEU A 294 -8.62 -8.62 11.94
N PHE A 295 -8.28 -7.47 11.37
CA PHE A 295 -7.87 -6.25 12.07
C PHE A 295 -9.01 -5.28 12.39
N THR A 296 -10.27 -5.70 12.24
CA THR A 296 -11.42 -4.90 12.71
C THR A 296 -11.37 -4.70 14.23
N LEU A 297 -11.86 -3.55 14.70
CA LEU A 297 -11.83 -3.19 16.11
C LEU A 297 -12.99 -3.82 16.89
N GLN A 298 -12.71 -4.38 18.06
CA GLN A 298 -13.74 -4.90 18.96
C GLN A 298 -14.52 -3.76 19.66
N PRO A 299 -15.78 -4.00 20.06
CA PRO A 299 -16.53 -3.06 20.88
C PRO A 299 -15.77 -2.67 22.15
N GLY A 300 -15.60 -1.36 22.37
CA GLY A 300 -14.87 -0.80 23.50
C GLY A 300 -13.38 -0.53 23.25
N SER A 301 -12.89 -0.79 22.03
CA SER A 301 -11.57 -0.32 21.61
C SER A 301 -11.44 1.21 21.78
N PRO A 302 -10.32 1.72 22.32
CA PRO A 302 -10.05 3.15 22.37
C PRO A 302 -9.74 3.75 20.99
N ALA A 303 -9.48 2.94 19.97
CA ALA A 303 -9.24 3.41 18.60
C ALA A 303 -10.54 3.77 17.86
N LEU A 304 -11.69 3.33 18.36
CA LEU A 304 -12.99 3.67 17.79
C LEU A 304 -13.26 5.18 17.93
N ASN A 305 -13.64 5.83 16.85
CA ASN A 305 -13.96 7.25 16.75
C ASN A 305 -12.84 8.19 17.23
N ALA A 306 -11.59 7.76 17.13
CA ALA A 306 -10.41 8.48 17.61
C ALA A 306 -9.56 9.10 16.50
N GLY A 307 -9.90 8.87 15.22
CA GLY A 307 -9.13 9.23 14.03
C GLY A 307 -9.09 10.72 13.71
N ASN A 308 -8.92 11.10 12.45
CA ASN A 308 -8.92 12.51 12.06
C ASN A 308 -10.26 13.20 12.41
N PRO A 309 -10.28 14.31 13.16
CA PRO A 309 -11.52 14.99 13.54
C PRO A 309 -12.18 15.77 12.38
N ASP A 310 -11.54 15.91 11.22
CA ASP A 310 -12.14 16.54 10.06
C ASP A 310 -13.28 15.67 9.49
N PRO A 311 -14.52 16.21 9.35
CA PRO A 311 -15.67 15.46 8.83
C PRO A 311 -15.47 14.83 7.46
N ALA A 312 -14.51 15.30 6.66
CA ALA A 312 -14.13 14.67 5.40
C ALA A 312 -13.64 13.22 5.57
N PHE A 313 -13.18 12.87 6.76
CA PHE A 313 -12.73 11.53 7.11
C PHE A 313 -13.75 10.74 7.93
N ASN A 314 -14.98 11.23 8.13
CA ASN A 314 -15.94 10.48 8.93
C ASN A 314 -16.22 9.07 8.37
N ASN A 315 -16.55 8.15 9.27
CA ASN A 315 -17.08 6.84 8.91
C ASN A 315 -18.38 6.98 8.09
N PRO A 316 -18.81 5.94 7.35
CA PRO A 316 -20.04 5.99 6.55
C PRO A 316 -21.32 6.25 7.36
N ASP A 317 -21.32 5.93 8.65
CA ASP A 317 -22.43 6.22 9.58
C ASP A 317 -22.45 7.67 10.09
N GLY A 318 -21.47 8.48 9.68
CA GLY A 318 -21.29 9.88 10.04
C GLY A 318 -20.55 10.11 11.35
N SER A 319 -20.10 9.05 12.04
CA SER A 319 -19.24 9.16 13.21
C SER A 319 -17.83 9.62 12.81
N ARG A 320 -17.04 10.11 13.77
CA ARG A 320 -15.61 10.38 13.53
C ARG A 320 -14.93 9.07 13.14
N ASN A 321 -13.96 9.09 12.22
CA ASN A 321 -13.29 7.84 11.87
C ASN A 321 -12.61 7.16 13.06
N ASP A 322 -12.51 5.85 12.92
CA ASP A 322 -11.63 5.05 13.72
C ASP A 322 -10.17 5.29 13.29
N ILE A 323 -9.23 5.11 14.21
CA ILE A 323 -7.79 5.04 13.87
C ILE A 323 -7.53 3.64 13.29
N GLY A 324 -6.74 3.59 12.21
CA GLY A 324 -6.30 2.37 11.56
C GLY A 324 -7.02 2.12 10.23
N ALA A 325 -6.62 1.04 9.55
CA ALA A 325 -6.88 0.81 8.13
C ALA A 325 -8.37 0.78 7.73
N PHE A 326 -9.26 0.50 8.67
CA PHE A 326 -10.69 0.33 8.44
C PHE A 326 -11.51 1.53 8.94
N GLY A 327 -10.87 2.67 9.21
CA GLY A 327 -11.56 3.91 9.58
C GLY A 327 -11.76 4.85 8.38
N GLY A 328 -12.88 5.58 8.39
CA GLY A 328 -13.15 6.70 7.48
C GLY A 328 -14.08 6.37 6.31
N PRO A 329 -14.13 7.21 5.28
CA PRO A 329 -15.21 7.19 4.29
C PRO A 329 -15.22 5.92 3.42
N PHE A 330 -14.11 5.18 3.42
CA PHE A 330 -13.94 3.92 2.70
C PHE A 330 -13.81 2.72 3.65
N ALA A 331 -14.26 2.88 4.90
CA ALA A 331 -14.40 1.79 5.85
C ALA A 331 -15.47 0.81 5.34
N GLU A 332 -15.07 -0.11 4.47
CA GLU A 332 -15.88 -1.28 4.16
C GLU A 332 -15.60 -2.33 5.25
N PRO A 333 -16.61 -2.81 5.98
CA PRO A 333 -16.42 -4.01 6.78
C PRO A 333 -16.07 -5.18 5.84
N PRO A 334 -15.10 -6.04 6.18
CA PRO A 334 -14.80 -7.23 5.39
C PRO A 334 -16.03 -8.14 5.23
#